data_AF-A0AAF0VLI8-F1
#
_entry.id   AF-A0AAF0VLI8-F1
#
_cell.length_a   1.000
_cell.length_b   1.000
_cell.length_c   1.000
_cell.angle_alpha   90.00
_cell.angle_beta   90.00
_cell.angle_gamma   90.00
#
_symmetry.space_group_name_H-M   'P 1'
#
loop_
_entity.id
_entity.type
_entity.pdbx_description
1 polymer ?
#
loop_
_entity_poly.entity_id
_entity_poly.type
_entity_poly.pdbx_seq_one_letter_code
_entity_poly.pdbx_strand_id
1 'polypeptide(L)'
;MRPRIVQDEGQLGFFWATARGVPTSLPALVTADDEPDRLVATHLEAIDDALIIAAGRFGEILGGGRRPTRQECDELRNLHRSLDRLCHEYASALEATACTADLRAGKIIGTAALVSILAREPLGLLGPAPLDGELDDPAIGVIGGFGEMVQVDPDRPWKGGRWIVRTEAGQRYPLTLSMLLFDSSGVNKEASRKEHLEALRSVVGAALVADADPMAVTCALDWLLYDWLMAHREGPDSAEIVFPKGYESDAGLIVGAAAASAAARATFDPGLLAL
;
A
#
# COMPACT_ATOMS: atom_id res chain seq x y z
N MET A 1 -24.62 25.34 3.27
CA MET A 1 -24.44 23.91 3.62
C MET A 1 -23.03 23.53 3.22
N ARG A 2 -22.32 22.73 4.01
CA ARG A 2 -20.94 22.29 3.72
C ARG A 2 -20.96 20.96 2.97
N PRO A 3 -19.91 20.61 2.21
CA PRO A 3 -19.74 19.24 1.72
C PRO A 3 -19.69 18.26 2.90
N ARG A 4 -20.10 17.01 2.66
CA ARG A 4 -20.16 15.96 3.68
C ARG A 4 -19.69 14.63 3.13
N ILE A 5 -19.22 13.77 4.03
CA ILE A 5 -19.01 12.36 3.74
C ILE A 5 -20.36 11.64 3.76
N VAL A 6 -20.57 10.77 2.77
CA VAL A 6 -21.71 9.86 2.68
C VAL A 6 -21.17 8.44 2.87
N GLN A 7 -21.69 7.79 3.91
CA GLN A 7 -21.39 6.42 4.28
C GLN A 7 -22.69 5.78 4.78
N ASP A 8 -23.25 4.85 4.01
CA ASP A 8 -24.45 4.12 4.38
C ASP A 8 -24.12 2.94 5.32
N GLU A 9 -25.13 2.41 6.03
CA GLU A 9 -24.96 1.23 6.88
C GLU A 9 -24.43 0.04 6.07
N GLY A 10 -23.28 -0.51 6.49
CA GLY A 10 -22.63 -1.64 5.84
C GLY A 10 -21.80 -1.30 4.60
N GLN A 11 -21.68 -0.01 4.23
CA GLN A 11 -20.80 0.45 3.15
C GLN A 11 -19.32 0.28 3.54
N LEU A 12 -18.53 -0.29 2.63
CA LEU A 12 -17.09 -0.47 2.79
C LEU A 12 -16.37 0.73 2.18
N GLY A 13 -16.04 1.71 3.01
CA GLY A 13 -15.54 3.03 2.61
C GLY A 13 -16.64 4.09 2.55
N PHE A 14 -16.36 5.20 1.89
CA PHE A 14 -17.24 6.36 1.82
C PHE A 14 -17.00 7.17 0.55
N PHE A 15 -17.86 8.14 0.23
CA PHE A 15 -17.56 9.15 -0.80
C PHE A 15 -17.96 10.54 -0.34
N TRP A 16 -17.45 11.58 -0.99
CA TRP A 16 -17.82 12.95 -0.70
C TRP A 16 -19.06 13.38 -1.48
N ALA A 17 -19.91 14.19 -0.87
CA ALA A 17 -21.00 14.87 -1.54
C ALA A 17 -20.88 16.38 -1.35
N THR A 18 -21.16 17.14 -2.40
CA THR A 18 -21.29 18.60 -2.32
C THR A 18 -22.43 19.00 -1.37
N ALA A 19 -22.50 20.27 -1.01
CA ALA A 19 -23.60 20.84 -0.24
C ALA A 19 -25.01 20.58 -0.83
N ARG A 20 -25.08 20.27 -2.13
CA ARG A 20 -26.33 19.94 -2.86
C ARG A 20 -26.61 18.44 -2.92
N GLY A 21 -25.78 17.60 -2.30
CA GLY A 21 -25.93 16.15 -2.31
C GLY A 21 -25.38 15.46 -3.58
N VAL A 22 -24.66 16.20 -4.44
CA VAL A 22 -24.05 15.61 -5.65
C VAL A 22 -22.73 14.91 -5.27
N PRO A 23 -22.53 13.62 -5.63
CA PRO A 23 -21.26 12.92 -5.42
C PRO A 23 -20.07 13.67 -6.03
N THR A 24 -18.95 13.68 -5.33
CA THR A 24 -17.71 14.36 -5.71
C THR A 24 -16.52 13.68 -5.02
N SER A 25 -15.31 13.99 -5.47
CA SER A 25 -14.05 13.52 -4.88
C SER A 25 -13.45 14.57 -3.94
N LEU A 26 -12.57 14.17 -3.01
CA LEU A 26 -11.83 15.13 -2.18
C LEU A 26 -11.00 16.13 -3.02
N PRO A 27 -10.22 15.74 -4.05
CA PRO A 27 -9.44 16.71 -4.85
C PRO A 27 -10.29 17.84 -5.45
N ALA A 28 -11.46 17.49 -5.99
CA ALA A 28 -12.41 18.47 -6.52
C ALA A 28 -12.95 19.44 -5.45
N LEU A 29 -13.08 18.99 -4.19
CA LEU A 29 -13.54 19.84 -3.10
C LEU A 29 -12.44 20.79 -2.62
N VAL A 30 -11.22 20.30 -2.40
CA VAL A 30 -10.13 21.14 -1.85
C VAL A 30 -9.71 22.26 -2.79
N THR A 31 -9.86 22.09 -4.12
CA THR A 31 -9.60 23.16 -5.10
C THR A 31 -10.59 24.32 -4.99
N ALA A 32 -11.79 24.09 -4.46
CA ALA A 32 -12.89 25.06 -4.42
C ALA A 32 -13.28 25.52 -3.01
N ASP A 33 -12.62 25.00 -1.96
CA ASP A 33 -12.91 25.29 -0.56
C ASP A 33 -11.90 26.29 0.03
N ASP A 34 -12.37 27.21 0.86
CA ASP A 34 -11.54 28.21 1.52
C ASP A 34 -10.78 27.66 2.75
N GLU A 35 -11.18 26.47 3.26
CA GLU A 35 -10.57 25.75 4.39
C GLU A 35 -10.20 24.30 4.00
N PRO A 36 -9.31 24.09 3.01
CA PRO A 36 -9.01 22.76 2.46
C PRO A 36 -8.39 21.80 3.50
N ASP A 37 -7.60 22.32 4.43
CA ASP A 37 -6.97 21.54 5.51
C ASP A 37 -7.99 20.75 6.34
N ARG A 38 -9.16 21.36 6.58
CA ARG A 38 -10.25 20.72 7.33
C ARG A 38 -10.80 19.52 6.57
N LEU A 39 -10.93 19.61 5.24
CA LEU A 39 -11.43 18.52 4.41
C LEU A 39 -10.43 17.37 4.34
N VAL A 40 -9.14 17.68 4.19
CA VAL A 40 -8.06 16.69 4.21
C VAL A 40 -8.04 15.93 5.54
N ALA A 41 -8.11 16.65 6.67
CA ALA A 41 -8.17 16.02 7.99
C ALA A 41 -9.42 15.15 8.15
N THR A 42 -10.60 15.65 7.73
CA THR A 42 -11.87 14.89 7.81
C THR A 42 -11.83 13.63 6.95
N HIS A 43 -11.21 13.67 5.77
CA HIS A 43 -11.04 12.51 4.91
C HIS A 43 -10.19 11.44 5.60
N LEU A 44 -9.09 11.84 6.23
CA LEU A 44 -8.18 10.92 6.91
C LEU A 44 -8.86 10.22 8.10
N GLU A 45 -9.62 10.95 8.92
CA GLU A 45 -10.44 10.37 10.00
C GLU A 45 -11.41 9.31 9.47
N ALA A 46 -12.10 9.61 8.36
CA ALA A 46 -13.07 8.70 7.79
C ALA A 46 -12.44 7.45 7.17
N ILE A 47 -11.18 7.53 6.70
CA ILE A 47 -10.42 6.32 6.32
C ILE A 47 -10.18 5.46 7.56
N ASP A 48 -9.75 6.06 8.67
CA ASP A 48 -9.49 5.36 9.94
C ASP A 48 -10.75 4.61 10.44
N ASP A 49 -11.89 5.30 10.44
CA ASP A 49 -13.20 4.70 10.77
C ASP A 49 -13.58 3.54 9.83
N ALA A 50 -13.33 3.70 8.53
CA ALA A 50 -13.57 2.64 7.55
C ALA A 50 -12.68 1.41 7.79
N LEU A 51 -11.45 1.60 8.26
CA LEU A 51 -10.54 0.50 8.60
C LEU A 51 -11.01 -0.28 9.83
N ILE A 52 -11.58 0.40 10.84
CA ILE A 52 -12.19 -0.26 12.01
C ILE A 52 -13.33 -1.19 11.56
N ILE A 53 -14.19 -0.71 10.66
CA ILE A 53 -15.30 -1.51 10.10
C ILE A 53 -14.76 -2.70 9.30
N ALA A 54 -13.75 -2.47 8.45
CA ALA A 54 -13.15 -3.52 7.63
C ALA A 54 -12.49 -4.60 8.49
N ALA A 55 -11.74 -4.22 9.54
CA ALA A 55 -11.11 -5.14 10.47
C ALA A 55 -12.14 -5.98 11.23
N GLY A 56 -13.21 -5.36 11.73
CA GLY A 56 -14.28 -6.06 12.44
C GLY A 56 -15.03 -7.07 11.57
N ARG A 57 -15.18 -6.79 10.27
CA ARG A 57 -15.92 -7.65 9.33
C ARG A 57 -15.07 -8.73 8.66
N PHE A 58 -13.84 -8.41 8.29
CA PHE A 58 -13.00 -9.27 7.45
C PHE A 58 -11.70 -9.72 8.13
N GLY A 59 -11.48 -9.43 9.42
CA GLY A 59 -10.23 -9.74 10.12
C GLY A 59 -9.75 -11.19 9.95
N GLU A 60 -10.65 -12.18 10.06
CA GLU A 60 -10.29 -13.60 9.85
C GLU A 60 -9.85 -13.92 8.41
N ILE A 61 -10.40 -13.23 7.42
CA ILE A 61 -10.03 -13.43 6.00
C ILE A 61 -8.72 -12.70 5.70
N LEU A 62 -8.62 -11.43 6.11
CA LEU A 62 -7.45 -10.58 5.90
C LEU A 62 -6.21 -11.13 6.63
N GLY A 63 -6.40 -11.77 7.79
CA GLY A 63 -5.35 -12.48 8.52
C GLY A 63 -5.06 -13.89 8.01
N GLY A 64 -5.73 -14.37 6.96
CA GLY A 64 -5.52 -15.70 6.40
C GLY A 64 -6.07 -16.87 7.22
N GLY A 65 -6.86 -16.60 8.26
CA GLY A 65 -7.48 -17.62 9.12
C GLY A 65 -8.55 -18.47 8.41
N ARG A 66 -9.20 -17.91 7.38
CA ARG A 66 -10.12 -18.65 6.50
C ARG A 66 -10.23 -18.05 5.10
N ARG A 67 -10.78 -18.83 4.18
CA ARG A 67 -11.16 -18.36 2.84
C ARG A 67 -12.49 -17.58 2.88
N PRO A 68 -12.67 -16.56 2.02
CA PRO A 68 -13.95 -15.88 1.87
C PRO A 68 -14.99 -16.78 1.18
N THR A 69 -16.25 -16.55 1.52
CA THR A 69 -17.41 -17.01 0.75
C THR A 69 -17.56 -16.18 -0.54
N ARG A 70 -18.43 -16.62 -1.46
CA ARG A 70 -18.69 -15.88 -2.70
C ARG A 70 -19.15 -14.44 -2.47
N GLN A 71 -20.03 -14.22 -1.49
CA GLN A 71 -20.50 -12.88 -1.15
C GLN A 71 -19.37 -12.04 -0.58
N GLU A 72 -18.56 -12.60 0.32
CA GLU A 72 -17.40 -11.91 0.89
C GLU A 72 -16.36 -11.58 -0.19
N CYS A 73 -16.21 -12.38 -1.25
CA CYS A 73 -15.35 -12.02 -2.38
C CYS A 73 -15.79 -10.72 -3.07
N ASP A 74 -17.10 -10.53 -3.27
CA ASP A 74 -17.63 -9.30 -3.87
C ASP A 74 -17.46 -8.11 -2.91
N GLU A 75 -17.61 -8.34 -1.61
CA GLU A 75 -17.39 -7.33 -0.59
C GLU A 75 -15.90 -6.94 -0.45
N LEU A 76 -14.97 -7.89 -0.51
CA LEU A 76 -13.53 -7.64 -0.55
C LEU A 76 -13.13 -6.87 -1.81
N ARG A 77 -13.78 -7.17 -2.95
CA ARG A 77 -13.61 -6.39 -4.19
C ARG A 77 -14.01 -4.93 -3.96
N ASN A 78 -15.15 -4.68 -3.33
CA ASN A 78 -15.58 -3.33 -3.02
C ASN A 78 -14.65 -2.65 -2.00
N LEU A 79 -14.18 -3.39 -0.99
CA LEU A 79 -13.26 -2.89 0.02
C LEU A 79 -11.96 -2.37 -0.59
N HIS A 80 -11.24 -3.20 -1.36
CA HIS A 80 -9.95 -2.77 -1.89
C HIS A 80 -10.10 -1.59 -2.86
N ARG A 81 -11.15 -1.58 -3.70
CA ARG A 81 -11.41 -0.47 -4.63
C ARG A 81 -11.69 0.83 -3.89
N SER A 82 -12.51 0.76 -2.84
CA SER A 82 -12.77 1.91 -1.98
C SER A 82 -11.49 2.43 -1.34
N LEU A 83 -10.68 1.56 -0.74
CA LEU A 83 -9.43 1.97 -0.08
C LEU A 83 -8.41 2.54 -1.08
N ASP A 84 -8.23 1.91 -2.24
CA ASP A 84 -7.35 2.40 -3.30
C ASP A 84 -7.73 3.81 -3.75
N ARG A 85 -9.03 4.04 -4.01
CA ARG A 85 -9.55 5.35 -4.39
C ARG A 85 -9.37 6.37 -3.28
N LEU A 86 -9.69 6.03 -2.03
CA LEU A 86 -9.57 6.95 -0.89
C LEU A 86 -8.12 7.34 -0.63
N CYS A 87 -7.18 6.38 -0.68
CA CYS A 87 -5.75 6.67 -0.59
C CYS A 87 -5.27 7.59 -1.72
N HIS A 88 -5.71 7.34 -2.95
CA HIS A 88 -5.42 8.19 -4.10
C HIS A 88 -6.01 9.61 -3.94
N GLU A 89 -7.29 9.72 -3.57
CA GLU A 89 -7.96 11.01 -3.34
C GLU A 89 -7.25 11.84 -2.26
N TYR A 90 -6.80 11.20 -1.16
CA TYR A 90 -6.04 11.85 -0.11
C TYR A 90 -4.71 12.41 -0.64
N ALA A 91 -3.92 11.61 -1.34
CA ALA A 91 -2.64 12.05 -1.90
C ALA A 91 -2.82 13.17 -2.95
N SER A 92 -3.78 13.03 -3.87
CA SER A 92 -4.08 14.07 -4.86
C SER A 92 -4.55 15.38 -4.20
N ALA A 93 -5.25 15.31 -3.08
CA ALA A 93 -5.66 16.50 -2.34
C ALA A 93 -4.45 17.20 -1.69
N LEU A 94 -3.50 16.45 -1.12
CA LEU A 94 -2.26 17.01 -0.58
C LEU A 94 -1.44 17.71 -1.67
N GLU A 95 -1.34 17.11 -2.85
CA GLU A 95 -0.67 17.73 -4.02
C GLU A 95 -1.37 19.03 -4.43
N ALA A 96 -2.70 19.03 -4.52
CA ALA A 96 -3.48 20.21 -4.90
C ALA A 96 -3.37 21.37 -3.91
N THR A 97 -3.12 21.08 -2.63
CA THR A 97 -2.98 22.10 -1.56
C THR A 97 -1.52 22.40 -1.20
N ALA A 98 -0.56 21.77 -1.87
CA ALA A 98 0.87 21.80 -1.54
C ALA A 98 1.17 21.43 -0.07
N CYS A 99 0.34 20.59 0.53
CA CYS A 99 0.52 20.06 1.88
C CYS A 99 1.37 18.79 1.85
N THR A 100 1.98 18.46 2.98
CA THR A 100 2.73 17.21 3.16
C THR A 100 2.01 16.29 4.12
N ALA A 101 2.07 14.98 3.86
CA ALA A 101 1.58 13.99 4.81
C ALA A 101 2.42 14.01 6.10
N ASP A 102 1.74 14.06 7.24
CA ASP A 102 2.37 13.89 8.54
C ASP A 102 2.49 12.39 8.92
N LEU A 103 3.08 12.13 10.08
CA LEU A 103 3.23 10.77 10.60
C LEU A 103 1.88 10.05 10.72
N ARG A 104 0.83 10.75 11.17
CA ARG A 104 -0.49 10.14 11.36
C ARG A 104 -1.08 9.70 10.02
N ALA A 105 -0.98 10.54 9.00
CA ALA A 105 -1.38 10.21 7.65
C ALA A 105 -0.62 9.00 7.11
N GLY A 106 0.70 8.95 7.31
CA GLY A 106 1.52 7.80 6.92
C GLY A 106 1.05 6.48 7.55
N LYS A 107 0.65 6.50 8.83
CA LYS A 107 0.12 5.32 9.52
C LYS A 107 -1.22 4.88 8.94
N ILE A 108 -2.19 5.78 8.85
CA ILE A 108 -3.56 5.47 8.40
C ILE A 108 -3.55 5.00 6.94
N ILE A 109 -2.86 5.74 6.05
CA ILE A 109 -2.75 5.38 4.64
C ILE A 109 -1.93 4.09 4.46
N GLY A 110 -0.88 3.90 5.26
CA GLY A 110 -0.14 2.64 5.30
C GLY A 110 -1.03 1.45 5.67
N THR A 111 -1.85 1.58 6.72
CA THR A 111 -2.81 0.54 7.12
C THR A 111 -3.85 0.30 6.02
N ALA A 112 -4.38 1.35 5.41
CA ALA A 112 -5.32 1.23 4.29
C ALA A 112 -4.71 0.53 3.07
N ALA A 113 -3.46 0.85 2.72
CA ALA A 113 -2.73 0.19 1.65
C ALA A 113 -2.51 -1.30 1.96
N LEU A 114 -2.11 -1.64 3.20
CA LEU A 114 -1.96 -3.04 3.61
C LEU A 114 -3.29 -3.80 3.53
N VAL A 115 -4.38 -3.23 4.05
CA VAL A 115 -5.71 -3.86 4.01
C VAL A 115 -6.18 -4.02 2.56
N SER A 116 -5.93 -3.05 1.67
CA SER A 116 -6.22 -3.18 0.24
C SER A 116 -5.44 -4.33 -0.41
N ILE A 117 -4.15 -4.49 -0.11
CA ILE A 117 -3.33 -5.61 -0.61
C ILE A 117 -3.87 -6.95 -0.11
N LEU A 118 -4.13 -7.07 1.20
CA LEU A 118 -4.64 -8.29 1.82
C LEU A 118 -6.05 -8.66 1.33
N ALA A 119 -6.90 -7.68 1.02
CA ALA A 119 -8.22 -7.92 0.44
C ALA A 119 -8.16 -8.48 -0.99
N ARG A 120 -7.09 -8.19 -1.74
CA ARG A 120 -6.88 -8.66 -3.12
C ARG A 120 -6.25 -10.05 -3.20
N GLU A 121 -5.48 -10.45 -2.19
CA GLU A 121 -4.83 -11.75 -2.13
C GLU A 121 -5.81 -12.94 -2.31
N PRO A 122 -6.89 -13.09 -1.51
CA PRO A 122 -7.80 -14.22 -1.66
C PRO A 122 -8.63 -14.16 -2.95
N LEU A 123 -8.63 -13.01 -3.65
CA LEU A 123 -9.28 -12.83 -4.95
C LEU A 123 -8.37 -13.20 -6.12
N GLY A 124 -7.08 -13.48 -5.87
CA GLY A 124 -6.09 -13.72 -6.93
C GLY A 124 -5.78 -12.47 -7.76
N LEU A 125 -5.90 -11.28 -7.16
CA LEU A 125 -5.71 -9.99 -7.84
C LEU A 125 -4.35 -9.34 -7.57
N LEU A 126 -3.44 -10.04 -6.89
CA LEU A 126 -2.05 -9.62 -6.77
C LEU A 126 -1.27 -10.10 -8.00
N GLY A 127 -0.51 -9.19 -8.60
CA GLY A 127 0.38 -9.53 -9.71
C GLY A 127 1.66 -10.25 -9.24
N PRO A 128 2.48 -10.74 -10.19
CA PRO A 128 3.71 -11.47 -9.87
C PRO A 128 4.66 -10.62 -9.02
N ALA A 129 5.37 -11.27 -8.11
CA ALA A 129 6.46 -10.62 -7.40
C ALA A 129 7.58 -10.23 -8.37
N PRO A 130 8.32 -9.14 -8.12
CA PRO A 130 9.60 -8.94 -8.79
C PRO A 130 10.48 -10.20 -8.62
N LEU A 131 11.04 -10.71 -9.72
CA LEU A 131 11.79 -11.98 -9.81
C LEU A 131 10.94 -13.26 -9.65
N ASP A 132 9.62 -13.20 -9.84
CA ASP A 132 8.76 -14.39 -9.82
C ASP A 132 9.18 -15.42 -10.88
N GLY A 133 9.31 -16.68 -10.48
CA GLY A 133 9.84 -17.77 -11.31
C GLY A 133 11.36 -17.72 -11.58
N GLU A 134 12.09 -16.73 -11.07
CA GLU A 134 13.56 -16.62 -11.21
C GLU A 134 14.32 -17.02 -9.93
N LEU A 135 13.61 -17.25 -8.83
CA LEU A 135 14.18 -17.63 -7.53
C LEU A 135 14.05 -19.14 -7.30
N ASP A 136 15.00 -19.69 -6.54
CA ASP A 136 15.01 -21.08 -6.12
C ASP A 136 13.92 -21.34 -5.05
N ASP A 137 13.37 -22.56 -5.05
CA ASP A 137 12.39 -23.00 -4.06
C ASP A 137 13.07 -23.41 -2.75
N PRO A 138 12.72 -22.77 -1.61
CA PRO A 138 13.32 -23.11 -0.33
C PRO A 138 12.86 -24.49 0.14
N ALA A 139 13.83 -25.36 0.46
CA ALA A 139 13.55 -26.59 1.21
C ALA A 139 13.25 -26.27 2.69
N ILE A 140 12.60 -27.21 3.39
CA ILE A 140 12.38 -27.09 4.83
C ILE A 140 13.75 -27.02 5.54
N GLY A 141 13.98 -25.96 6.32
CA GLY A 141 15.19 -25.79 7.12
C GLY A 141 15.65 -24.34 7.22
N VAL A 142 16.90 -24.16 7.64
CA VAL A 142 17.57 -22.85 7.71
C VAL A 142 18.41 -22.65 6.46
N ILE A 143 18.24 -21.52 5.80
CA ILE A 143 19.02 -21.12 4.63
C ILE A 143 20.08 -20.12 5.09
N GLY A 144 21.36 -20.52 4.98
CA GLY A 144 22.49 -19.62 5.23
C GLY A 144 22.83 -18.81 3.99
N GLY A 145 23.03 -17.51 4.15
CA GLY A 145 23.43 -16.64 3.06
C GLY A 145 23.40 -15.16 3.43
N PHE A 146 23.51 -14.31 2.41
CA PHE A 146 23.51 -12.85 2.54
C PHE A 146 22.22 -12.28 1.98
N GLY A 147 21.53 -11.46 2.76
CA GLY A 147 20.37 -10.71 2.31
C GLY A 147 20.78 -9.52 1.45
N GLU A 148 20.11 -9.30 0.32
CA GLU A 148 20.33 -8.15 -0.56
C GLU A 148 19.05 -7.78 -1.31
N MET A 149 18.85 -6.48 -1.60
CA MET A 149 17.77 -6.02 -2.46
C MET A 149 18.23 -6.12 -3.92
N VAL A 150 17.58 -6.97 -4.72
CA VAL A 150 17.89 -7.08 -6.15
C VAL A 150 16.81 -6.41 -6.97
N GLN A 151 17.22 -5.39 -7.73
CA GLN A 151 16.39 -4.77 -8.77
C GLN A 151 16.24 -5.77 -9.93
N VAL A 152 15.03 -5.88 -10.48
CA VAL A 152 14.77 -6.70 -11.68
C VAL A 152 15.58 -6.18 -12.87
N ASP A 153 15.68 -4.86 -12.99
CA ASP A 153 16.35 -4.18 -14.09
C ASP A 153 16.75 -2.76 -13.65
N PRO A 154 18.05 -2.49 -13.44
CA PRO A 154 18.52 -1.18 -12.96
C PRO A 154 18.16 -0.01 -13.90
N ASP A 155 18.02 -0.27 -15.20
CA ASP A 155 17.68 0.74 -16.20
C ASP A 155 16.15 0.94 -16.32
N ARG A 156 15.35 0.07 -15.68
CA ARG A 156 13.88 0.14 -15.66
C ARG A 156 13.37 0.07 -14.22
N PRO A 157 13.57 1.13 -13.40
CA PRO A 157 13.26 1.10 -11.98
C PRO A 157 11.80 0.77 -11.66
N TRP A 158 10.87 1.03 -12.57
CA TRP A 158 9.45 0.70 -12.41
C TRP A 158 9.15 -0.81 -12.33
N LYS A 159 10.10 -1.68 -12.68
CA LYS A 159 9.98 -3.13 -12.44
C LYS A 159 10.25 -3.52 -10.98
N GLY A 160 10.78 -2.59 -10.18
CA GLY A 160 11.06 -2.77 -8.77
C GLY A 160 12.16 -3.78 -8.48
N GLY A 161 12.19 -4.20 -7.22
CA GLY A 161 13.14 -5.18 -6.71
C GLY A 161 12.56 -6.04 -5.62
N ARG A 162 13.28 -7.10 -5.26
CA ARG A 162 12.90 -8.06 -4.23
C ARG A 162 14.08 -8.32 -3.32
N TRP A 163 13.82 -8.44 -2.03
CA TRP A 163 14.77 -9.00 -1.10
C TRP A 163 15.01 -10.47 -1.43
N ILE A 164 16.27 -10.86 -1.55
CA ILE A 164 16.66 -12.27 -1.68
C ILE A 164 17.69 -12.62 -0.63
N VAL A 165 17.80 -13.91 -0.32
CA VAL A 165 19.00 -14.46 0.30
C VAL A 165 19.81 -15.18 -0.77
N ARG A 166 21.06 -14.73 -0.96
CA ARG A 166 22.04 -15.40 -1.82
C ARG A 166 22.94 -16.28 -0.97
N THR A 167 22.98 -17.57 -1.27
CA THR A 167 23.87 -18.53 -0.60
C THR A 167 25.31 -18.40 -1.12
N GLU A 168 26.27 -18.98 -0.41
CA GLU A 168 27.66 -19.06 -0.89
C GLU A 168 27.80 -19.86 -2.19
N ALA A 169 26.91 -20.81 -2.43
CA ALA A 169 26.87 -21.60 -3.66
C ALA A 169 26.08 -20.92 -4.80
N GLY A 170 25.60 -19.70 -4.60
CA GLY A 170 24.99 -18.85 -5.62
C GLY A 170 23.49 -19.04 -5.83
N GLN A 171 22.82 -19.91 -5.06
CA GLN A 171 21.36 -20.01 -5.06
C GLN A 171 20.73 -18.73 -4.50
N ARG A 172 19.53 -18.42 -4.97
CA ARG A 172 18.79 -17.18 -4.66
C ARG A 172 17.39 -17.56 -4.19
N TYR A 173 17.10 -17.36 -2.91
CA TYR A 173 15.78 -17.64 -2.36
C TYR A 173 15.03 -16.36 -2.01
N PRO A 174 13.68 -16.37 -2.02
CA PRO A 174 12.88 -15.24 -1.54
C PRO A 174 13.22 -14.88 -0.10
N LEU A 175 13.32 -13.58 0.16
CA LEU A 175 13.50 -13.02 1.50
C LEU A 175 12.49 -11.87 1.68
N THR A 176 12.07 -11.61 2.91
CA THR A 176 11.21 -10.46 3.23
C THR A 176 11.95 -9.49 4.15
N LEU A 177 11.53 -8.23 4.15
CA LEU A 177 12.07 -7.26 5.09
C LEU A 177 11.81 -7.69 6.55
N SER A 178 10.67 -8.31 6.84
CA SER A 178 10.37 -8.83 8.18
C SER A 178 11.40 -9.88 8.63
N MET A 179 11.73 -10.85 7.76
CA MET A 179 12.77 -11.86 8.05
C MET A 179 14.15 -11.23 8.32
N LEU A 180 14.52 -10.19 7.57
CA LEU A 180 15.76 -9.43 7.80
C LEU A 180 15.77 -8.73 9.16
N LEU A 181 14.62 -8.16 9.56
CA LEU A 181 14.53 -7.37 10.78
C LEU A 181 14.35 -8.22 12.05
N PHE A 182 13.75 -9.40 11.96
CA PHE A 182 13.35 -10.18 13.15
C PHE A 182 13.98 -11.58 13.22
N ASP A 183 14.21 -12.23 12.07
CA ASP A 183 14.65 -13.64 12.04
C ASP A 183 16.14 -13.81 11.70
N SER A 184 16.79 -12.74 11.22
CA SER A 184 18.18 -12.78 10.74
C SER A 184 19.18 -12.25 11.77
N SER A 185 20.25 -13.01 12.00
CA SER A 185 21.39 -12.57 12.82
C SER A 185 22.40 -11.76 12.00
N GLY A 186 22.95 -10.69 12.56
CA GLY A 186 24.06 -9.94 11.95
C GLY A 186 23.67 -8.96 10.83
N VAL A 187 22.36 -8.80 10.56
CA VAL A 187 21.86 -7.83 9.58
C VAL A 187 21.91 -6.40 10.14
N ASN A 188 22.41 -5.47 9.33
CA ASN A 188 22.26 -4.04 9.62
C ASN A 188 20.82 -3.61 9.29
N LYS A 189 19.96 -3.61 10.32
CA LYS A 189 18.53 -3.30 10.22
C LYS A 189 18.26 -1.88 9.71
N GLU A 190 19.09 -0.91 10.09
CA GLU A 190 18.96 0.47 9.64
C GLU A 190 19.27 0.61 8.14
N ALA A 191 20.38 -0.01 7.70
CA ALA A 191 20.74 -0.06 6.29
C ALA A 191 19.67 -0.76 5.46
N SER A 192 19.12 -1.88 5.95
CA SER A 192 18.06 -2.63 5.24
C SER A 192 16.79 -1.79 5.06
N ARG A 193 16.37 -1.03 6.09
CA ARG A 193 15.23 -0.11 5.96
C ARG A 193 15.51 0.98 4.95
N LYS A 194 16.71 1.58 5.00
CA LYS A 194 17.10 2.64 4.06
C LYS A 194 17.11 2.15 2.62
N GLU A 195 17.73 1.00 2.37
CA GLU A 195 17.79 0.36 1.06
C GLU A 195 16.39 0.01 0.52
N HIS A 196 15.49 -0.47 1.39
CA HIS A 196 14.11 -0.74 1.01
C HIS A 196 13.34 0.54 0.62
N LEU A 197 13.47 1.61 1.41
CA LEU A 197 12.83 2.90 1.11
C LEU A 197 13.43 3.55 -0.14
N GLU A 198 14.73 3.38 -0.41
CA GLU A 198 15.37 3.80 -1.65
C GLU A 198 14.79 3.06 -2.86
N ALA A 199 14.58 1.74 -2.77
CA ALA A 199 13.91 0.97 -3.80
C ALA A 199 12.47 1.47 -4.04
N LEU A 200 11.69 1.67 -2.97
CA LEU A 200 10.33 2.19 -3.07
C LEU A 200 10.29 3.59 -3.71
N ARG A 201 11.18 4.50 -3.29
CA ARG A 201 11.31 5.85 -3.85
C ARG A 201 11.68 5.83 -5.32
N SER A 202 12.54 4.91 -5.72
CA SER A 202 12.94 4.72 -7.12
C SER A 202 11.76 4.31 -8.01
N VAL A 203 10.95 3.35 -7.56
CA VAL A 203 9.73 2.93 -8.29
C VAL A 203 8.72 4.08 -8.37
N VAL A 204 8.45 4.77 -7.25
CA VAL A 204 7.53 5.93 -7.23
C VAL A 204 7.99 7.01 -8.21
N GLY A 205 9.28 7.37 -8.19
CA GLY A 205 9.83 8.38 -9.11
C GLY A 205 9.78 7.97 -10.58
N ALA A 206 9.78 6.67 -10.89
CA ALA A 206 9.73 6.14 -12.24
C ALA A 206 8.31 5.78 -12.72
N ALA A 207 7.31 5.79 -11.84
CA ALA A 207 5.95 5.30 -12.12
C ALA A 207 5.24 6.03 -13.27
N LEU A 208 5.59 7.29 -13.52
CA LEU A 208 4.98 8.14 -14.55
C LEU A 208 5.86 8.32 -15.81
N VAL A 209 6.99 7.61 -15.90
CA VAL A 209 7.83 7.61 -17.11
C VAL A 209 7.06 6.96 -18.26
N ALA A 210 7.16 7.51 -19.48
CA ALA A 210 6.36 7.07 -20.62
C ALA A 210 6.48 5.56 -20.97
N ASP A 211 7.64 4.96 -20.71
CA ASP A 211 7.92 3.54 -20.97
C ASP A 211 7.59 2.63 -19.78
N ALA A 212 7.11 3.20 -18.66
CA ALA A 212 6.72 2.45 -17.48
C ALA A 212 5.43 1.68 -17.77
N ASP A 213 5.52 0.35 -17.75
CA ASP A 213 4.34 -0.51 -17.84
C ASP A 213 3.53 -0.40 -16.55
N PRO A 214 2.26 0.05 -16.59
CA PRO A 214 1.45 0.23 -15.39
C PRO A 214 1.27 -1.06 -14.58
N MET A 215 1.20 -2.23 -15.24
CA MET A 215 1.11 -3.50 -14.52
C MET A 215 2.38 -3.77 -13.72
N ALA A 216 3.56 -3.59 -14.33
CA ALA A 216 4.84 -3.71 -13.64
C ALA A 216 4.97 -2.72 -12.47
N VAL A 217 4.54 -1.46 -12.64
CA VAL A 217 4.51 -0.46 -11.57
C VAL A 217 3.64 -0.91 -10.40
N THR A 218 2.40 -1.34 -10.67
CA THR A 218 1.49 -1.84 -9.64
C THR A 218 2.10 -3.01 -8.89
N CYS A 219 2.66 -4.00 -9.60
CA CYS A 219 3.29 -5.17 -8.98
C CYS A 219 4.48 -4.75 -8.09
N ALA A 220 5.38 -3.93 -8.61
CA ALA A 220 6.55 -3.46 -7.87
C ALA A 220 6.17 -2.70 -6.60
N LEU A 221 5.24 -1.76 -6.68
CA LEU A 221 4.78 -0.96 -5.54
C LEU A 221 4.02 -1.82 -4.53
N ASP A 222 3.11 -2.69 -4.96
CA ASP A 222 2.36 -3.55 -4.05
C ASP A 222 3.27 -4.46 -3.23
N TRP A 223 4.28 -5.08 -3.86
CA TRP A 223 5.19 -5.98 -3.15
C TRP A 223 6.17 -5.25 -2.23
N LEU A 224 6.70 -4.09 -2.64
CA LEU A 224 7.55 -3.26 -1.77
C LEU A 224 6.74 -2.68 -0.61
N LEU A 225 5.55 -2.14 -0.86
CA LEU A 225 4.64 -1.69 0.20
C LEU A 225 4.30 -2.84 1.14
N TYR A 226 3.91 -4.00 0.63
CA TYR A 226 3.59 -5.16 1.46
C TYR A 226 4.75 -5.52 2.39
N ASP A 227 5.97 -5.64 1.86
CA ASP A 227 7.17 -5.96 2.66
C ASP A 227 7.45 -4.90 3.73
N TRP A 228 7.37 -3.61 3.38
CA TRP A 228 7.55 -2.52 4.34
C TRP A 228 6.50 -2.56 5.44
N LEU A 229 5.22 -2.62 5.05
CA LEU A 229 4.08 -2.50 5.93
C LEU A 229 4.01 -3.72 6.87
N MET A 230 4.18 -4.93 6.35
CA MET A 230 4.21 -6.15 7.16
C MET A 230 5.34 -6.17 8.19
N ALA A 231 6.50 -5.61 7.84
CA ALA A 231 7.64 -5.52 8.74
C ALA A 231 7.47 -4.45 9.83
N HIS A 232 6.49 -3.55 9.70
CA HIS A 232 6.27 -2.41 10.58
C HIS A 232 4.81 -2.29 11.04
N ARG A 233 4.20 -3.43 11.39
CA ARG A 233 2.91 -3.47 12.08
C ARG A 233 3.13 -3.43 13.59
N GLU A 234 2.14 -2.96 14.34
CA GLU A 234 2.15 -2.91 15.81
C GLU A 234 2.37 -4.31 16.42
N GLY A 235 1.84 -5.35 15.77
CA GLY A 235 2.03 -6.75 16.15
C GLY A 235 1.59 -7.72 15.05
N PRO A 236 1.77 -9.04 15.27
CA PRO A 236 1.39 -10.07 14.30
C PRO A 236 -0.11 -10.08 13.99
N ASP A 237 -0.94 -9.75 14.98
CA ASP A 237 -2.41 -9.76 14.92
C ASP A 237 -2.99 -8.38 14.56
N SER A 238 -2.15 -7.38 14.27
CA SER A 238 -2.56 -6.01 13.97
C SER A 238 -2.24 -5.63 12.53
N ALA A 239 -3.11 -4.84 11.91
CA ALA A 239 -2.83 -4.15 10.66
C ALA A 239 -2.38 -2.69 10.89
N GLU A 240 -2.38 -2.22 12.14
CA GLU A 240 -1.93 -0.86 12.47
C GLU A 240 -0.45 -0.71 12.12
N ILE A 241 -0.15 0.28 11.28
CA ILE A 241 1.22 0.58 10.87
C ILE A 241 1.87 1.50 11.89
N VAL A 242 3.10 1.15 12.25
CA VAL A 242 3.97 1.95 13.10
C VAL A 242 5.19 2.37 12.30
N PHE A 243 5.69 3.59 12.51
CA PHE A 243 6.95 4.00 11.91
C PHE A 243 8.07 3.77 12.94
N PRO A 244 9.18 3.14 12.54
CA PRO A 244 10.35 3.05 13.41
C PRO A 244 10.90 4.46 13.66
N LYS A 245 11.44 4.67 14.86
CA LYS A 245 12.04 5.95 15.25
C LYS A 245 13.09 6.39 14.23
N GLY A 246 13.02 7.65 13.79
CA GLY A 246 13.92 8.24 12.79
C GLY A 246 13.45 8.10 11.34
N TYR A 247 12.32 7.43 11.09
CA TYR A 247 11.73 7.26 9.76
C TYR A 247 10.38 7.98 9.63
N GLU A 248 10.02 8.84 10.58
CA GLU A 248 8.74 9.58 10.56
C GLU A 248 8.61 10.45 9.31
N SER A 249 9.73 10.95 8.77
CA SER A 249 9.78 11.74 7.53
C SER A 249 9.41 10.94 6.28
N ASP A 250 9.45 9.61 6.32
CA ASP A 250 9.10 8.75 5.17
C ASP A 250 7.59 8.49 5.07
N ALA A 251 6.78 9.05 5.98
CA ALA A 251 5.32 8.97 5.91
C ALA A 251 4.77 9.42 4.55
N GLY A 252 5.31 10.51 4.00
CA GLY A 252 4.94 11.01 2.67
C GLY A 252 5.27 10.04 1.53
N LEU A 253 6.36 9.26 1.66
CA LEU A 253 6.70 8.24 0.68
C LEU A 253 5.68 7.10 0.66
N ILE A 254 5.19 6.66 1.82
CA ILE A 254 4.17 5.62 1.91
C ILE A 254 2.84 6.09 1.30
N VAL A 255 2.44 7.33 1.59
CA VAL A 255 1.24 7.95 0.98
C VAL A 255 1.38 8.03 -0.55
N GLY A 256 2.52 8.54 -1.03
CA GLY A 256 2.79 8.65 -2.47
C GLY A 256 2.84 7.30 -3.17
N ALA A 257 3.45 6.29 -2.55
CA ALA A 257 3.51 4.93 -3.09
C ALA A 257 2.14 4.26 -3.18
N ALA A 258 1.29 4.41 -2.16
CA ALA A 258 -0.08 3.88 -2.19
C ALA A 258 -0.90 4.52 -3.33
N ALA A 259 -0.81 5.84 -3.49
CA ALA A 259 -1.48 6.56 -4.56
C ALA A 259 -0.95 6.19 -5.95
N ALA A 260 0.38 6.07 -6.11
CA ALA A 260 1.00 5.67 -7.36
C ALA A 260 0.61 4.24 -7.77
N SER A 261 0.52 3.31 -6.80
CA SER A 261 0.05 1.94 -7.05
C SER A 261 -1.42 1.93 -7.53
N ALA A 262 -2.29 2.69 -6.86
CA ALA A 262 -3.70 2.83 -7.23
C ALA A 262 -3.88 3.50 -8.61
N ALA A 263 -3.11 4.55 -8.91
CA ALA A 263 -3.12 5.24 -10.20
C ALA A 263 -2.67 4.32 -11.35
N ALA A 264 -1.59 3.56 -11.15
CA ALA A 264 -1.13 2.59 -12.13
C ALA A 264 -2.17 1.48 -12.36
N ARG A 265 -2.80 0.97 -11.30
CA ARG A 265 -3.83 -0.07 -11.39
C ARG A 265 -5.08 0.40 -12.14
N ALA A 266 -5.46 1.66 -11.96
CA ALA A 266 -6.62 2.26 -12.62
C ALA A 266 -6.51 2.30 -14.16
N THR A 267 -5.30 2.13 -14.72
CA THR A 267 -5.10 2.06 -16.17
C THR A 267 -5.65 0.78 -16.80
N PHE A 268 -5.75 -0.32 -16.03
CA PHE A 268 -6.26 -1.62 -16.49
C PHE A 268 -7.43 -2.16 -15.65
N ASP A 269 -7.83 -1.46 -14.59
CA ASP A 269 -9.09 -1.66 -13.86
C ASP A 269 -10.00 -0.42 -14.01
N PRO A 270 -10.77 -0.31 -15.11
CA PRO A 270 -11.62 0.83 -15.37
C PRO A 270 -12.65 1.03 -14.24
N GLY A 271 -12.69 2.25 -13.71
CA GLY A 271 -13.58 2.63 -12.62
C GLY A 271 -13.02 2.39 -11.21
N LEU A 272 -11.75 1.98 -11.07
CA LEU A 272 -11.11 1.86 -9.75
C LEU A 272 -11.15 3.20 -8.98
N LEU A 273 -10.87 4.30 -9.69
CA LEU A 273 -10.85 5.66 -9.13
C LEU A 273 -12.12 6.45 -9.46
N ALA A 274 -13.15 5.80 -10.01
CA ALA A 274 -14.43 6.44 -10.24
C ALA A 274 -15.23 6.56 -8.93
N LEU A 275 -16.14 7.54 -8.90
CA LEU A 275 -17.07 7.77 -7.80
C LEU A 275 -18.26 6.80 -7.85
#